data_AF-A0A3B8X1N1-F1
#
_entry.id   AF-A0A3B8X1N1-F1
#
_cell.length_a   1.000
_cell.length_b   1.000
_cell.length_c   1.000
_cell.angle_alpha   90.00
_cell.angle_beta   90.00
_cell.angle_gamma   90.00
#
_symmetry.space_group_name_H-M   'P 1'
#
loop_
_entity.id
_entity.type
_entity.pdbx_description
1 polymer ?
#
loop_
_entity_poly.entity_id
_entity_poly.type
_entity_poly.pdbx_seq_one_letter_code
_entity_poly.pdbx_strand_id
1 'polypeptide(L)'
;ARTVGGLADLLDHGHAGLLVKSADPAEFIVNLKRLADNDSLSNAIAVRARNLLMQQYSQTVMARRYVELCLLIVPSRMIKNGSTE
;
A
#
# COMPACT_ATOMS: atom_id res chain seq x y z
N ALA A 1 -6.94 12.00 1.19
CA ALA A 1 -6.15 11.73 2.42
C ALA A 1 -5.02 12.75 2.51
N ARG A 2 -4.54 13.09 3.71
CA ARG A 2 -3.39 14.01 3.86
C ARG A 2 -2.08 13.24 3.63
N THR A 3 -1.10 13.84 2.96
CA THR A 3 0.25 13.27 2.88
C THR A 3 0.95 13.40 4.23
N VAL A 4 0.81 12.39 5.08
CA VAL A 4 1.56 12.27 6.34
C VAL A 4 2.00 10.82 6.49
N GLY A 5 3.28 10.59 6.77
CA GLY A 5 3.88 9.26 6.90
C GLY A 5 3.84 8.43 5.60
N GLY A 6 3.79 7.10 5.74
CA GLY A 6 3.82 6.15 4.61
C GLY A 6 2.57 6.13 3.72
N LEU A 7 1.60 7.03 3.93
CA LEU A 7 0.43 7.18 3.06
C LEU A 7 0.80 7.73 1.68
N ALA A 8 1.85 8.54 1.59
CA ALA A 8 2.36 9.01 0.30
C ALA A 8 3.07 7.89 -0.49
N ASP A 9 3.71 6.95 0.23
CA ASP A 9 4.34 5.77 -0.37
C ASP A 9 3.30 4.71 -0.76
N LEU A 10 2.16 4.69 -0.06
CA LEU A 10 1.04 3.77 -0.30
C LEU A 10 0.08 4.24 -1.39
N LEU A 11 -0.16 5.55 -1.52
CA LEU A 11 -1.17 6.08 -2.44
C LEU A 11 -0.49 6.90 -3.54
N ASP A 12 -0.60 6.44 -4.78
CA ASP A 12 -0.21 7.27 -5.93
C ASP A 12 -1.25 8.38 -6.16
N HIS A 13 -0.81 9.65 -6.05
CA HIS A 13 -1.69 10.82 -6.09
C HIS A 13 -2.40 10.94 -7.45
N GLY A 14 -3.73 11.03 -7.43
CA GLY A 14 -4.56 11.08 -8.64
C GLY A 14 -4.84 9.70 -9.25
N HIS A 15 -4.15 8.64 -8.79
CA HIS A 15 -4.32 7.29 -9.29
C HIS A 15 -5.08 6.41 -8.27
N ALA A 16 -4.48 6.14 -7.11
CA ALA A 16 -5.09 5.34 -6.04
C ALA A 16 -5.68 6.20 -4.90
N GLY A 17 -5.53 7.52 -4.95
CA GLY A 17 -6.17 8.43 -4.01
C GLY A 17 -5.91 9.89 -4.35
N LEU A 18 -6.74 10.80 -3.83
CA LEU A 18 -6.43 12.23 -3.84
C LEU A 18 -5.68 12.57 -2.56
N LEU A 19 -4.37 12.81 -2.72
CA LEU A 19 -3.51 13.23 -1.63
C LEU A 19 -3.47 14.76 -1.51
N VAL A 20 -3.75 15.28 -0.33
CA VAL A 20 -3.73 16.72 -0.03
C VAL A 20 -2.38 17.02 0.62
N LYS A 21 -1.60 17.94 0.02
CA LYS A 21 -0.24 18.25 0.46
C LYS A 21 -0.22 19.20 1.65
N SER A 22 -1.19 20.10 1.72
CA SER A 22 -1.27 21.12 2.77
C SER A 22 -2.05 20.64 4.00
N ALA A 23 -1.79 21.30 5.14
CA ALA A 23 -2.68 21.26 6.30
C ALA A 23 -4.00 22.01 6.05
N ASP A 24 -4.10 22.70 4.90
CA ASP A 24 -5.21 23.57 4.54
C ASP A 24 -6.53 22.77 4.37
N PRO A 25 -7.52 23.02 5.24
CA PRO A 25 -8.85 22.42 5.12
C PRO A 25 -9.54 22.74 3.79
N ALA A 26 -9.24 23.88 3.16
CA ALA A 26 -9.86 24.28 1.90
C ALA A 26 -9.49 23.33 0.75
N GLU A 27 -8.21 22.97 0.63
CA GLU A 27 -7.72 22.01 -0.38
C GLU A 27 -8.36 20.63 -0.20
N PHE A 28 -8.58 20.22 1.05
CA PHE A 28 -9.28 18.97 1.37
C PHE A 28 -10.74 19.00 0.91
N ILE A 29 -11.45 20.09 1.22
CA ILE A 29 -12.87 20.25 0.85
C ILE A 29 -13.02 20.28 -0.67
N VAL A 30 -12.14 20.95 -1.41
CA VAL A 30 -12.17 20.99 -2.88
C VAL A 30 -12.04 19.59 -3.47
N ASN A 31 -11.08 18.80 -2.98
CA ASN A 31 -10.88 17.42 -3.45
C ASN A 31 -12.05 16.50 -3.07
N LEU A 32 -12.63 16.70 -1.89
CA LEU A 32 -13.80 15.94 -1.45
C LEU A 32 -15.03 16.24 -2.31
N LYS A 33 -15.29 17.52 -2.62
CA LYS A 33 -16.35 17.94 -3.54
C LYS A 33 -16.16 17.33 -4.92
N ARG A 34 -14.93 17.39 -5.45
CA ARG A 34 -14.61 16.80 -6.76
C ARG A 34 -14.87 15.29 -6.83
N LEU A 35 -14.68 14.57 -5.73
CA LEU A 35 -15.04 13.14 -5.63
C LEU A 35 -16.54 12.93 -5.54
N ALA A 36 -17.24 13.77 -4.75
CA ALA A 36 -18.69 13.69 -4.57
C ALA A 36 -19.46 14.05 -5.85
N ASP A 37 -18.95 14.99 -6.63
CA ASP A 37 -19.61 15.50 -7.85
C ASP A 37 -19.27 14.68 -9.10
N ASN A 38 -18.37 13.68 -9.01
CA ASN A 38 -17.93 12.89 -10.16
C ASN A 38 -17.82 11.40 -9.82
N ASP A 39 -18.93 10.69 -9.99
CA ASP A 39 -19.05 9.24 -9.75
C ASP A 39 -18.04 8.42 -10.57
N SER A 40 -17.74 8.83 -11.80
CA SER A 40 -16.77 8.12 -12.64
C SER A 40 -15.35 8.23 -12.06
N LEU A 41 -14.97 9.41 -11.58
CA LEU A 41 -13.68 9.63 -10.92
C LEU A 41 -13.61 8.86 -9.61
N SER A 42 -14.68 8.89 -8.82
CA SER A 42 -14.80 8.17 -7.55
C SER A 42 -14.61 6.66 -7.75
N ASN A 43 -15.37 6.06 -8.69
CA ASN A 43 -15.25 4.64 -9.00
C ASN A 43 -13.87 4.27 -9.54
N ALA A 44 -13.31 5.09 -10.43
CA ALA A 44 -11.98 4.83 -10.97
C ALA A 44 -10.90 4.82 -9.87
N ILE A 45 -10.96 5.76 -8.93
CA ILE A 45 -10.05 5.80 -7.78
C ILE A 45 -10.26 4.60 -6.87
N ALA A 46 -11.52 4.24 -6.56
CA ALA A 46 -11.84 3.09 -5.70
C ALA A 46 -11.32 1.76 -6.27
N VAL A 47 -11.51 1.53 -7.57
CA VAL A 47 -11.02 0.32 -8.26
C VAL A 47 -9.50 0.26 -8.22
N ARG A 48 -8.82 1.36 -8.53
CA ARG A 48 -7.35 1.41 -8.51
C ARG A 48 -6.77 1.22 -7.11
N ALA A 49 -7.36 1.87 -6.11
CA ALA A 49 -6.98 1.69 -4.70
C ALA A 49 -7.12 0.24 -4.27
N ARG A 50 -8.24 -0.41 -4.60
CA ARG A 50 -8.47 -1.83 -4.29
C ARG A 50 -7.44 -2.73 -4.96
N ASN A 51 -7.18 -2.52 -6.25
CA ASN A 51 -6.19 -3.31 -6.98
C ASN A 51 -4.80 -3.18 -6.38
N LEU A 52 -4.39 -1.97 -6.02
CA LEU A 52 -3.11 -1.71 -5.36
C LEU A 52 -2.99 -2.46 -4.02
N LEU A 53 -4.04 -2.36 -3.18
CA LEU A 53 -4.09 -3.05 -1.89
C LEU A 53 -3.99 -4.57 -2.06
N MET A 54 -4.70 -5.15 -3.03
CA MET A 54 -4.64 -6.58 -3.27
C MET A 54 -3.27 -7.05 -3.80
N GLN A 55 -2.65 -6.27 -4.67
CA GLN A 55 -1.35 -6.60 -5.28
C GLN A 55 -0.19 -6.50 -4.29
N GLN A 56 -0.24 -5.52 -3.38
CA GLN A 56 0.91 -5.23 -2.52
C GLN A 56 0.70 -5.61 -1.06
N TYR A 57 -0.55 -5.71 -0.59
CA TYR A 57 -0.89 -5.85 0.83
C TYR A 57 -1.88 -6.96 1.13
N SER A 58 -2.14 -7.88 0.20
CA SER A 58 -2.89 -9.08 0.53
C SER A 58 -2.13 -9.96 1.54
N GLN A 59 -2.87 -10.77 2.31
CA GLN A 59 -2.29 -11.69 3.28
C GLN A 59 -1.25 -12.62 2.64
N THR A 60 -1.52 -13.10 1.43
CA THR A 60 -0.61 -13.96 0.66
C THR A 60 0.70 -13.25 0.33
N VAL A 61 0.65 -11.98 -0.10
CA VAL A 61 1.84 -11.19 -0.41
C VAL A 61 2.65 -10.93 0.85
N MET A 62 1.99 -10.58 1.96
CA MET A 62 2.66 -10.35 3.25
C MET A 62 3.30 -11.62 3.79
N ALA A 63 2.59 -12.74 3.78
CA ALA A 63 3.13 -14.04 4.22
C ALA A 63 4.38 -14.43 3.42
N ARG A 64 4.36 -14.24 2.10
CA ARG A 64 5.52 -14.49 1.24
C ARG A 64 6.73 -13.60 1.62
N ARG A 65 6.51 -12.30 1.84
CA ARG A 65 7.58 -11.37 2.26
C ARG A 65 8.18 -11.78 3.61
N TYR A 66 7.36 -12.19 4.57
CA TYR A 66 7.85 -12.71 5.85
C TYR A 66 8.69 -13.97 5.68
N VAL A 67 8.27 -14.91 4.84
CA VAL A 67 9.05 -16.13 4.53
C VAL A 67 10.40 -15.77 3.91
N GLU A 68 10.41 -14.89 2.92
CA GLU A 68 11.65 -14.42 2.27
C GLU A 68 12.61 -13.77 3.27
N LEU A 69 12.10 -12.95 4.19
CA LEU A 69 12.90 -12.36 5.27
C LEU A 69 13.43 -13.41 6.25
N CYS A 70 12.61 -14.38 6.65
CA CYS A 70 13.06 -15.48 7.49
C CYS A 70 14.19 -16.27 6.82
N LEU A 71 14.06 -16.58 5.52
CA LEU A 71 15.10 -17.30 4.77
C LEU A 71 16.38 -16.48 4.61
N LEU A 72 16.29 -15.15 4.51
CA LEU A 72 17.45 -14.26 4.45
C LEU A 72 18.22 -14.23 5.78
N ILE A 73 17.51 -14.21 6.90
CA ILE A 73 18.08 -14.03 8.23
C ILE A 73 18.54 -15.35 8.84
N VAL A 74 17.90 -16.47 8.51
CA VAL A 74 18.30 -17.78 9.04
C VAL A 74 19.74 -18.07 8.58
N PRO A 75 20.70 -18.15 9.51
CA PRO A 75 22.10 -18.31 9.17
C PRO A 75 22.29 -19.66 8.47
N SER A 76 23.06 -19.67 7.37
CA SER A 76 23.40 -20.86 6.56
C SER A 76 24.05 -22.02 7.35
N ARG A 77 24.32 -21.83 8.64
CA ARG A 77 24.84 -22.85 9.56
C ARG A 77 23.78 -23.83 10.08
N MET A 78 22.48 -23.52 10.04
CA MET A 78 21.46 -24.46 10.55
C MET A 78 21.05 -25.57 9.55
N ILE A 79 21.40 -25.45 8.27
CA ILE A 79 21.00 -26.44 7.23
C ILE A 79 21.98 -27.64 7.15
N LYS A 80 23.17 -27.56 7.77
CA LYS A 80 24.21 -28.61 7.66
C LYS A 80 24.23 -29.67 8.78
N ASN A 81 23.40 -29.59 9.82
CA ASN A 81 23.49 -30.52 10.95
C ASN A 81 22.40 -31.63 10.96
N GLY A 82 21.76 -31.90 9.82
CA GLY A 82 20.77 -32.99 9.68
C GLY A 82 21.26 -34.21 8.89
N SER A 83 22.56 -34.34 8.65
CA SER A 83 23.13 -35.43 7.83
C SER A 83 24.44 -35.94 8.44
N THR A 84 24.33 -36.62 9.57
CA THR A 84 25.30 -37.66 9.94
C THR A 84 24.51 -38.83 10.51
N GLU A 85 24.74 -39.94 9.83
CA GLU A 85 24.31 -41.32 10.12
C GLU A 85 24.61 -41.77 11.56
#